data_AF-A0A9P7YT96-F1
#
_entry.id   AF-A0A9P7YT96-F1
#
_cell.length_a   1.000
_cell.length_b   1.000
_cell.length_c   1.000
_cell.angle_alpha   90.00
_cell.angle_beta   90.00
_cell.angle_gamma   90.00
#
_symmetry.space_group_name_H-M   'P 1'
#
loop_
_entity.id
_entity.type
_entity.pdbx_description
1 polymer ?
#
loop_
_entity_poly.entity_id
_entity_poly.type
_entity_poly.pdbx_seq_one_letter_code
_entity_poly.pdbx_strand_id
1 'polypeptide(L)'
;MLVEEVKYNYRKGRTVQTIRTPRLVAGKFMLRTQMWIFLPKKSNSGKMELGWTLCPHIRALEDTRTRTFGILGKDLRCRAQHFESPGEAKGCSNCGEVKQCQLCQTEYQLNGMHFGKLGVAVVVSSWRNFGEIRTPFDPIWLAHHQVVPNEIVDFSPGSIKETFEGGKNYRFDAGRGKHLNKALTARYSEEKFEDGF
;
A
#
# COMPACT_ATOMS: atom_id res chain seq x y z
N MET A 1 -1.85 -9.89 -16.70
CA MET A 1 -2.98 -10.43 -15.91
C MET A 1 -3.13 -9.58 -14.65
N LEU A 2 -4.30 -9.00 -14.41
CA LEU A 2 -4.61 -8.25 -13.19
C LEU A 2 -5.20 -9.22 -12.16
N VAL A 3 -4.70 -9.22 -10.93
CA VAL A 3 -5.28 -10.02 -9.84
C VAL A 3 -5.85 -9.06 -8.82
N GLU A 4 -7.16 -9.13 -8.60
CA GLU A 4 -7.89 -8.28 -7.66
C GLU A 4 -8.46 -9.12 -6.51
N GLU A 5 -8.20 -8.69 -5.28
CA GLU A 5 -8.62 -9.35 -4.05
C GLU A 5 -9.27 -8.32 -3.13
N VAL A 6 -10.55 -8.51 -2.81
CA VAL A 6 -11.29 -7.64 -1.88
C VAL A 6 -11.51 -8.38 -0.57
N LYS A 7 -11.06 -7.80 0.54
CA LYS A 7 -11.27 -8.34 1.89
C LYS A 7 -12.09 -7.38 2.73
N TYR A 8 -13.26 -7.84 3.15
CA TYR A 8 -14.10 -7.13 4.10
C TYR A 8 -13.74 -7.60 5.52
N ASN A 9 -13.17 -6.71 6.32
CA ASN A 9 -12.92 -6.99 7.74
C ASN A 9 -13.94 -6.26 8.61
N TYR A 10 -15.16 -6.81 8.64
CA TYR A 10 -16.32 -6.24 9.32
C TYR A 10 -16.03 -5.85 10.78
N ARG A 11 -15.33 -6.71 11.53
CA ARG A 11 -15.01 -6.48 12.94
C ARG A 11 -14.02 -5.34 13.20
N LYS A 12 -13.33 -4.85 12.16
CA LYS A 12 -12.25 -3.84 12.30
C LYS A 12 -12.65 -2.46 11.75
N GLY A 13 -13.91 -2.26 11.37
CA GLY A 13 -14.42 -0.96 10.93
C GLY A 13 -13.72 -0.39 9.69
N ARG A 14 -13.21 -1.25 8.81
CA ARG A 14 -12.47 -0.84 7.60
C ARG A 14 -12.66 -1.82 6.45
N THR A 15 -12.54 -1.31 5.23
CA THR A 15 -12.53 -2.12 4.00
C THR A 15 -11.13 -2.10 3.41
N VAL A 16 -10.65 -3.27 2.98
CA VAL A 16 -9.31 -3.42 2.40
C VAL A 16 -9.44 -4.07 1.03
N GLN A 17 -8.82 -3.46 0.04
CA GLN A 17 -8.78 -3.99 -1.31
C GLN A 17 -7.34 -4.02 -1.79
N THR A 18 -6.94 -5.13 -2.40
CA THR A 18 -5.57 -5.34 -2.90
C THR A 18 -5.63 -5.66 -4.37
N ILE A 19 -4.86 -4.91 -5.16
CA ILE A 19 -4.69 -5.11 -6.59
C ILE A 19 -3.23 -5.46 -6.84
N ARG A 20 -2.97 -6.52 -7.59
CA ARG A 20 -1.63 -6.97 -7.97
C ARG A 20 -1.50 -6.97 -9.48
N THR A 21 -0.46 -6.29 -9.97
CA THR A 21 -0.17 -6.12 -11.39
C THR A 21 1.26 -6.62 -11.67
N PRO A 22 1.44 -7.91 -12.02
CA PRO A 22 2.72 -8.43 -12.49
C PRO A 22 3.03 -7.94 -13.91
N ARG A 23 4.32 -7.72 -14.19
CA ARG A 23 4.85 -7.39 -15.52
C ARG A 23 6.24 -8.00 -15.73
N LEU A 24 6.57 -8.27 -16.99
CA LEU A 24 7.95 -8.47 -17.43
C LEU A 24 8.43 -7.17 -18.08
N VAL A 25 9.51 -6.58 -17.57
CA VAL A 25 10.09 -5.34 -18.09
C VAL A 25 11.58 -5.57 -18.29
N ALA A 26 12.05 -5.48 -19.53
CA ALA A 26 13.45 -5.74 -19.90
C ALA A 26 14.02 -7.05 -19.31
N GLY A 27 13.24 -8.15 -19.41
CA GLY A 27 13.62 -9.46 -18.88
C GLY A 27 13.45 -9.65 -17.37
N LYS A 28 13.07 -8.60 -16.63
CA LYS A 28 12.88 -8.66 -15.17
C LYS A 28 11.40 -8.84 -14.81
N PHE A 29 11.12 -9.71 -13.86
CA PHE A 29 9.80 -9.83 -13.25
C PHE A 29 9.60 -8.73 -12.21
N MET A 30 8.58 -7.93 -12.43
CA MET A 30 8.22 -6.84 -11.54
C MET A 30 6.77 -6.98 -11.10
N LEU A 31 6.50 -6.60 -9.86
CA LEU A 31 5.15 -6.63 -9.29
C LEU A 31 4.81 -5.29 -8.68
N ARG A 32 3.73 -4.68 -9.18
CA ARG A 32 3.05 -3.61 -8.45
C ARG A 32 1.95 -4.18 -7.59
N THR A 33 1.88 -3.79 -6.33
CA THR A 33 0.77 -4.07 -5.42
C THR A 33 0.17 -2.75 -4.95
N GLN A 34 -1.14 -2.58 -5.09
CA GLN A 34 -1.86 -1.43 -4.57
C GLN A 34 -2.86 -1.89 -3.53
N MET A 35 -2.77 -1.35 -2.32
CA MET A 35 -3.66 -1.65 -1.21
C MET A 35 -4.45 -0.41 -0.85
N TRP A 36 -5.77 -0.50 -0.93
CA TRP A 36 -6.71 0.53 -0.53
C TRP A 36 -7.24 0.21 0.85
N ILE A 37 -7.18 1.19 1.74
CA ILE A 37 -7.55 1.06 3.15
C ILE A 37 -8.56 2.14 3.44
N PHE A 38 -9.84 1.80 3.38
CA PHE A 38 -10.90 2.75 3.65
C PHE A 38 -11.15 2.87 5.16
N LEU A 39 -11.09 4.11 5.65
CA LEU A 39 -11.33 4.53 7.02
C LEU A 39 -12.60 5.41 7.06
N PRO A 40 -13.69 4.89 7.63
CA PRO A 40 -14.94 5.64 7.77
C PRO A 40 -14.77 6.87 8.67
N LYS A 41 -15.51 7.94 8.41
CA LYS A 41 -15.42 9.20 9.19
C LYS A 41 -15.69 9.00 10.70
N LYS A 42 -16.56 8.06 11.06
CA LYS A 42 -16.89 7.72 12.46
C LYS A 42 -15.90 6.73 13.11
N SER A 43 -14.88 6.26 12.38
CA SER A 43 -13.93 5.29 12.92
C SER A 43 -12.84 6.00 13.72
N ASN A 44 -12.54 5.50 14.92
CA ASN A 44 -11.37 5.94 15.68
C ASN A 44 -10.10 5.55 14.90
N SER A 45 -9.52 6.52 14.19
CA SER A 45 -8.28 6.38 13.40
C SER A 45 -7.10 5.79 14.18
N GLY A 46 -7.15 5.84 15.52
CA GLY A 46 -6.11 5.36 16.41
C GLY A 46 -5.87 3.84 16.45
N LYS A 47 -6.78 3.00 15.94
CA LYS A 47 -6.64 1.52 15.97
C LYS A 47 -6.41 0.91 14.60
N MET A 48 -5.51 1.48 13.82
CA MET A 48 -5.04 0.85 12.59
C MET A 48 -4.03 -0.26 12.90
N GLU A 49 -4.49 -1.35 13.53
CA GLU A 49 -3.68 -2.55 13.76
C GLU A 49 -3.62 -3.37 12.47
N LEU A 50 -2.44 -3.39 11.87
CA LEU A 50 -2.21 -3.94 10.53
C LEU A 50 -1.09 -4.96 10.59
N GLY A 51 -1.44 -6.24 10.47
CA GLY A 51 -0.47 -7.30 10.18
C GLY A 51 -0.06 -7.29 8.70
N TRP A 52 0.27 -6.11 8.16
CA TRP A 52 0.61 -5.94 6.75
C TRP A 52 2.10 -5.84 6.55
N THR A 53 2.53 -6.44 5.46
CA THR A 53 3.93 -6.63 5.10
C THR A 53 4.03 -6.37 3.61
N LEU A 54 4.87 -5.41 3.21
CA LEU A 54 5.16 -5.16 1.79
C LEU A 54 6.28 -6.09 1.31
N CYS A 55 7.27 -6.28 2.16
CA CYS A 55 8.32 -7.29 2.10
C CYS A 55 8.68 -7.70 3.54
N PRO A 56 9.41 -8.81 3.77
CA PRO A 56 9.77 -9.26 5.11
C PRO A 56 10.46 -8.19 5.99
N HIS A 57 11.03 -7.14 5.37
CA HIS A 57 11.72 -6.02 6.02
C HIS A 57 10.82 -4.79 6.28
N ILE A 58 9.74 -4.61 5.50
CA ILE A 58 8.82 -3.47 5.64
C ILE A 58 7.47 -3.99 6.13
N ARG A 59 7.27 -3.88 7.44
CA ARG A 59 6.07 -4.34 8.17
C ARG A 59 5.38 -3.18 8.83
N ALA A 60 4.06 -3.27 8.96
CA ALA A 60 3.26 -2.31 9.71
C ALA A 60 3.35 -2.54 11.23
N LEU A 61 3.53 -3.79 11.66
CA LEU A 61 3.85 -4.15 13.04
C LEU A 61 5.23 -4.81 13.05
N GLU A 62 6.11 -4.32 13.91
CA GLU A 62 7.46 -4.86 14.09
C GLU A 62 7.40 -6.10 14.99
N ASP A 63 6.68 -6.00 16.11
CA ASP A 63 6.38 -7.11 17.00
C ASP A 63 4.89 -7.14 17.37
N THR A 64 4.27 -8.29 17.15
CA THR A 64 2.85 -8.53 17.42
C THR A 64 2.53 -8.62 18.91
N ARG A 65 3.52 -8.91 19.76
CA ARG A 65 3.39 -8.99 21.22
C ARG A 65 3.42 -7.59 21.84
N THR A 66 4.42 -6.79 21.47
CA THR A 66 4.58 -5.42 21.99
C THR A 66 3.73 -4.37 21.24
N ARG A 67 3.13 -4.74 20.10
CA ARG A 67 2.36 -3.85 19.22
C ARG A 67 3.15 -2.60 18.78
N THR A 68 4.47 -2.73 18.68
CA THR A 68 5.33 -1.67 18.15
C THR A 68 5.11 -1.53 16.65
N PHE A 69 4.97 -0.28 16.19
CA PHE A 69 4.81 -0.01 14.77
C PHE A 69 6.14 -0.17 14.06
N GLY A 70 6.15 -1.04 13.05
CA GLY A 70 7.25 -1.06 12.08
C GLY A 70 7.21 0.18 11.19
N ILE A 71 8.19 0.29 10.29
CA ILE A 71 8.37 1.46 9.41
C ILE A 71 7.08 1.82 8.67
N LEU A 72 6.41 0.82 8.08
CA LEU A 72 5.15 1.05 7.36
C LEU A 72 4.04 1.56 8.28
N GLY A 73 3.99 1.08 9.53
CA GLY A 73 2.96 1.47 10.48
C GLY A 73 3.09 2.93 10.90
N LYS A 74 4.33 3.38 11.11
CA LYS A 74 4.67 4.79 11.39
C LYS A 74 4.27 5.68 10.21
N ASP A 75 4.62 5.28 8.99
CA ASP A 75 4.32 6.03 7.77
C ASP A 75 2.82 6.14 7.52
N LEU A 76 2.11 5.03 7.69
CA LEU A 76 0.66 4.97 7.54
C LEU A 76 -0.06 5.86 8.55
N ARG A 77 0.41 5.87 9.81
CA ARG A 77 -0.12 6.76 10.86
C ARG A 77 0.13 8.22 10.50
N CYS A 78 1.36 8.55 10.10
CA CYS A 78 1.70 9.90 9.65
C CYS A 78 0.80 10.32 8.48
N ARG A 79 0.64 9.47 7.46
CA ARG A 79 -0.26 9.75 6.33
C ARG A 79 -1.70 10.00 6.76
N ALA A 80 -2.19 9.25 7.74
CA ALA A 80 -3.54 9.42 8.26
C ALA A 80 -3.75 10.75 8.99
N GLN A 81 -2.70 11.35 9.57
CA GLN A 81 -2.79 12.67 10.19
C GLN A 81 -2.89 13.80 9.17
N HIS A 82 -2.35 13.62 7.96
CA HIS A 82 -2.39 14.63 6.90
C HIS A 82 -3.63 14.56 6.01
N PHE A 83 -4.67 13.83 6.40
CA PHE A 83 -5.87 13.75 5.58
C PHE A 83 -6.58 15.09 5.44
N GLU A 84 -6.68 15.88 6.51
CA GLU A 84 -7.41 17.15 6.45
C GLU A 84 -6.62 18.25 5.72
N SER A 85 -5.31 18.05 5.51
CA SER A 85 -4.40 18.97 4.83
C SER A 85 -3.63 18.30 3.68
N PRO A 86 -4.25 18.08 2.50
CA PRO A 86 -3.61 17.38 1.38
C PRO A 86 -2.31 18.03 0.87
N GLY A 87 -2.17 19.35 1.02
CA GLY A 87 -0.95 20.09 0.68
C GLY A 87 0.24 19.70 1.56
N GLU A 88 0.02 19.59 2.88
CA GLU A 88 1.04 19.15 3.84
C GLU A 88 1.46 17.70 3.60
N ALA A 89 0.50 16.86 3.18
CA ALA A 89 0.75 15.45 2.89
C ALA A 89 1.77 15.24 1.74
N LYS A 90 1.86 16.18 0.79
CA LYS A 90 2.85 16.11 -0.31
C LYS A 90 4.24 16.58 0.13
N GLY A 91 4.33 17.59 1.00
CA GLY A 91 5.60 18.11 1.52
C GLY A 91 6.15 17.34 2.73
N CYS A 92 5.39 16.40 3.28
CA CYS A 92 5.80 15.61 4.43
C CYS A 92 6.89 14.61 4.06
N SER A 93 8.12 14.82 4.58
CA SER A 93 9.26 13.92 4.41
C SER A 93 9.00 12.48 4.87
N ASN A 94 8.04 12.29 5.78
CA ASN A 94 7.68 10.97 6.28
C ASN A 94 6.67 10.22 5.42
N CYS A 95 5.83 10.87 4.60
CA CYS A 95 4.75 10.15 3.90
C CYS A 95 4.42 10.65 2.48
N GLY A 96 5.11 11.69 2.00
CA GLY A 96 4.86 12.31 0.69
C GLY A 96 5.64 11.67 -0.46
N GLU A 97 6.83 11.14 -0.17
CA GLU A 97 7.78 10.67 -1.19
C GLU A 97 7.74 9.15 -1.39
N VAL A 98 8.39 8.69 -2.46
CA VAL A 98 8.66 7.27 -2.67
C VAL A 98 9.75 6.84 -1.69
N LYS A 99 9.51 5.73 -1.00
CA LYS A 99 10.42 5.13 -0.02
C LYS A 99 10.94 3.81 -0.52
N GLN A 100 12.10 3.41 -0.03
CA GLN A 100 12.76 2.17 -0.44
C GLN A 100 13.12 1.28 0.75
N CYS A 101 13.06 -0.04 0.53
CA CYS A 101 13.67 -1.01 1.41
C CYS A 101 15.20 -1.00 1.21
N GLN A 102 15.95 -0.99 2.30
CA GLN A 102 17.42 -1.05 2.24
C GLN A 102 17.94 -2.48 2.04
N LEU A 103 17.07 -3.50 2.16
CA LEU A 103 17.45 -4.92 2.20
C LEU A 103 16.90 -5.73 1.02
N CYS A 104 15.98 -5.18 0.23
CA CYS A 104 15.51 -5.81 -1.01
C CYS A 104 15.05 -4.74 -1.99
N GLN A 105 14.87 -5.12 -3.26
CA GLN A 105 14.43 -4.21 -4.32
C GLN A 105 12.91 -3.95 -4.26
N THR A 106 12.48 -3.28 -3.18
CA THR A 106 11.10 -2.88 -2.93
C THR A 106 11.03 -1.37 -2.72
N GLU A 107 10.18 -0.71 -3.49
CA GLU A 107 9.76 0.68 -3.28
C GLU A 107 8.29 0.73 -2.86
N TYR A 108 7.91 1.79 -2.15
CA TYR A 108 6.51 2.08 -1.88
C TYR A 108 6.22 3.56 -1.75
N GLN A 109 4.97 3.93 -1.97
CA GLN A 109 4.45 5.27 -1.82
C GLN A 109 3.09 5.23 -1.14
N LEU A 110 2.83 6.23 -0.29
CA LEU A 110 1.53 6.43 0.34
C LEU A 110 0.77 7.55 -0.35
N ASN A 111 -0.48 7.29 -0.68
CA ASN A 111 -1.42 8.29 -1.17
C ASN A 111 -2.64 8.34 -0.26
N GLY A 112 -3.37 9.46 -0.32
CA GLY A 112 -4.59 9.66 0.44
C GLY A 112 -5.71 10.10 -0.49
N MET A 113 -6.93 9.69 -0.20
CA MET A 113 -8.11 10.04 -0.99
C MET A 113 -9.31 10.29 -0.09
N HIS A 114 -10.03 11.40 -0.35
CA HIS A 114 -11.28 11.69 0.34
C HIS A 114 -12.47 11.05 -0.37
N PHE A 115 -13.40 10.52 0.43
CA PHE A 115 -14.70 10.03 -0.01
C PHE A 115 -15.83 10.90 0.58
N GLY A 116 -15.57 12.21 0.73
CA GLY A 116 -16.51 13.18 1.27
C GLY A 116 -16.98 12.81 2.67
N LYS A 117 -18.30 12.69 2.86
CA LYS A 117 -18.90 12.34 4.16
C LYS A 117 -18.66 10.90 4.60
N LEU A 118 -18.30 10.01 3.67
CA LEU A 118 -18.12 8.58 3.96
C LEU A 118 -16.84 8.33 4.76
N GLY A 119 -15.77 9.05 4.46
CA GLY A 119 -14.48 8.87 5.10
C GLY A 119 -13.31 9.16 4.16
N VAL A 120 -12.19 8.51 4.43
CA VAL A 120 -10.92 8.68 3.74
C VAL A 120 -10.31 7.32 3.44
N ALA A 121 -9.50 7.22 2.39
CA ALA A 121 -8.71 6.03 2.13
C ALA A 121 -7.21 6.35 2.14
N VAL A 122 -6.42 5.49 2.79
CA VAL A 122 -4.99 5.40 2.52
C VAL A 122 -4.79 4.42 1.36
N VAL A 123 -3.97 4.79 0.39
CA VAL A 123 -3.55 3.88 -0.68
C VAL A 123 -2.05 3.63 -0.53
N VAL A 124 -1.68 2.37 -0.30
CA VAL A 124 -0.29 1.93 -0.28
C VAL A 124 0.01 1.31 -1.63
N SER A 125 0.91 1.92 -2.39
CA SER A 125 1.38 1.32 -3.63
C SER A 125 2.82 0.90 -3.46
N SER A 126 3.13 -0.36 -3.76
CA SER A 126 4.48 -0.90 -3.74
C SER A 126 4.88 -1.45 -5.10
N TRP A 127 6.15 -1.31 -5.42
CA TRP A 127 6.80 -1.84 -6.61
C TRP A 127 7.94 -2.73 -6.18
N ARG A 128 7.97 -3.96 -6.69
CA ARG A 128 8.99 -4.96 -6.36
C ARG A 128 9.66 -5.43 -7.64
N ASN A 129 10.99 -5.40 -7.67
CA ASN A 129 11.78 -6.03 -8.71
C ASN A 129 12.31 -7.37 -8.19
N PHE A 130 11.92 -8.46 -8.83
CA PHE A 130 12.36 -9.81 -8.46
C PHE A 130 13.53 -10.30 -9.31
N GLY A 131 14.11 -9.44 -10.16
CA GLY A 131 15.19 -9.83 -11.05
C GLY A 131 14.67 -10.62 -12.25
N GLU A 132 15.53 -11.42 -12.85
CA GLU A 132 15.20 -12.18 -14.07
C GLU A 132 14.52 -13.51 -13.76
N ILE A 133 14.56 -13.97 -12.50
CA ILE A 133 13.96 -15.22 -12.02
C ILE A 133 14.35 -16.42 -12.92
N ARG A 134 15.62 -16.48 -13.33
CA ARG A 134 16.12 -17.63 -14.11
C ARG A 134 16.15 -18.91 -13.27
N THR A 135 16.25 -18.76 -11.95
CA THR A 135 16.37 -19.85 -10.98
C THR A 135 15.72 -19.42 -9.65
N PRO A 136 15.20 -20.36 -8.84
CA PRO A 136 14.68 -20.06 -7.50
C PRO A 136 15.76 -19.60 -6.52
N PHE A 137 17.05 -19.69 -6.88
CA PHE A 137 18.21 -19.24 -6.10
C PHE A 137 18.74 -17.87 -6.54
N ASP A 138 18.04 -17.16 -7.44
CA ASP A 138 18.41 -15.79 -7.81
C ASP A 138 18.50 -14.91 -6.54
N PRO A 139 19.64 -14.23 -6.29
CA PRO A 139 19.83 -13.43 -5.09
C PRO A 139 18.76 -12.36 -4.90
N ILE A 140 18.28 -11.73 -6.00
CA ILE A 140 17.25 -10.70 -5.94
C ILE A 140 15.92 -11.33 -5.49
N TRP A 141 15.59 -12.51 -6.02
CA TRP A 141 14.41 -13.26 -5.61
C TRP A 141 14.48 -13.64 -4.12
N LEU A 142 15.58 -14.24 -3.68
CA LEU A 142 15.77 -14.68 -2.30
C LEU A 142 15.68 -13.54 -1.28
N ALA A 143 16.19 -12.36 -1.62
CA ALA A 143 16.10 -11.16 -0.77
C ALA A 143 14.65 -10.74 -0.47
N HIS A 144 13.66 -11.13 -1.28
CA HIS A 144 12.24 -10.87 -0.98
C HIS A 144 11.62 -11.87 0.01
N HIS A 145 12.33 -12.94 0.35
CA HIS A 145 11.83 -14.02 1.21
C HIS A 145 12.62 -14.18 2.51
N GLN A 146 13.87 -13.75 2.54
CA GLN A 146 14.72 -13.81 3.72
C GLN A 146 14.42 -12.64 4.67
N VAL A 147 14.56 -12.87 5.98
CA VAL A 147 14.41 -11.84 7.03
C VAL A 147 15.77 -11.30 7.46
N VAL A 148 16.83 -12.07 7.24
CA VAL A 148 18.20 -11.76 7.67
C VAL A 148 18.99 -11.38 6.42
N PRO A 149 19.61 -10.19 6.39
CA PRO A 149 20.29 -9.72 5.19
C PRO A 149 21.67 -10.36 5.09
N ASN A 150 22.16 -10.51 3.85
CA ASN A 150 23.60 -10.64 3.61
C ASN A 150 24.23 -9.27 3.28
N GLU A 151 23.53 -8.34 2.58
CA GLU A 151 24.10 -7.03 2.16
C GLU A 151 23.01 -5.94 1.99
N ILE A 152 23.38 -4.65 2.12
CA ILE A 152 22.52 -3.50 1.77
C ILE A 152 22.38 -3.44 0.25
N VAL A 153 21.15 -3.30 -0.24
CA VAL A 153 20.89 -3.18 -1.68
C VAL A 153 20.95 -1.71 -2.08
N ASP A 154 21.87 -1.37 -2.97
CA ASP A 154 22.00 -0.02 -3.53
C ASP A 154 21.18 0.14 -4.81
N PHE A 155 20.28 1.13 -4.82
CA PHE A 155 19.53 1.58 -5.99
C PHE A 155 18.97 2.98 -5.75
N SER A 156 18.77 3.73 -6.82
CA SER A 156 18.23 5.10 -6.73
C SER A 156 16.75 5.08 -6.32
N PRO A 157 16.32 5.88 -5.33
CA PRO A 157 14.93 5.99 -4.94
C PRO A 157 14.02 6.37 -6.13
N GLY A 158 12.98 5.57 -6.37
CA GLY A 158 12.00 5.77 -7.43
C GLY A 158 12.33 5.06 -8.75
N SER A 159 13.53 4.50 -8.89
CA SER A 159 13.97 3.82 -10.12
C SER A 159 13.16 2.57 -10.44
N ILE A 160 12.71 1.81 -9.43
CA ILE A 160 11.89 0.61 -9.64
C ILE A 160 10.49 1.01 -10.09
N LYS A 161 9.88 2.00 -9.44
CA LYS A 161 8.61 2.59 -9.83
C LYS A 161 8.67 3.13 -11.25
N GLU A 162 9.68 3.94 -11.57
CA GLU A 162 9.84 4.53 -12.90
C GLU A 162 9.95 3.46 -13.99
N THR A 163 10.79 2.45 -13.76
CA THR A 163 10.95 1.30 -14.66
C THR A 163 9.62 0.56 -14.86
N PHE A 164 8.85 0.32 -13.79
CA PHE A 164 7.57 -0.39 -13.88
C PHE A 164 6.50 0.41 -14.63
N GLU A 165 6.41 1.71 -14.37
CA GLU A 165 5.40 2.60 -14.98
C GLU A 165 5.80 3.00 -16.41
N GLY A 166 7.06 2.82 -16.80
CA GLY A 166 7.56 3.05 -18.15
C GLY A 166 7.49 4.52 -18.55
N GLY A 167 7.87 5.41 -17.63
CA GLY A 167 7.81 6.87 -17.84
C GLY A 167 6.39 7.47 -17.90
N LYS A 168 5.34 6.66 -17.70
CA LYS A 168 3.96 7.15 -17.66
C LYS A 168 3.69 7.84 -16.33
N ASN A 169 2.85 8.87 -16.36
CA ASN A 169 2.38 9.53 -15.15
C ASN A 169 1.64 8.52 -14.25
N TYR A 170 2.28 8.15 -13.15
CA TYR A 170 1.71 7.28 -12.15
C TYR A 170 0.43 7.91 -11.58
N ARG A 171 -0.67 7.16 -11.68
CA ARG A 171 -1.96 7.52 -11.12
C ARG A 171 -2.45 6.39 -10.25
N PHE A 172 -2.42 6.60 -8.93
CA PHE A 172 -2.90 5.60 -7.98
C PHE A 172 -4.39 5.28 -8.17
N ASP A 173 -5.15 6.24 -8.71
CA ASP A 173 -6.59 6.21 -8.94
C ASP A 173 -7.02 5.76 -10.35
N ALA A 174 -6.07 5.49 -11.26
CA ALA A 174 -6.40 5.17 -12.66
C ALA A 174 -7.20 3.88 -12.85
N GLY A 175 -7.17 2.96 -11.87
CA GLY A 175 -7.95 1.71 -11.88
C GLY A 175 -9.32 1.80 -11.21
N ARG A 176 -9.81 2.99 -10.90
CA ARG A 176 -11.07 3.22 -10.16
C ARG A 176 -12.29 2.90 -11.02
N GLY A 177 -12.60 1.62 -11.16
CA GLY A 177 -13.88 1.16 -11.72
C GLY A 177 -15.05 1.50 -10.79
N LYS A 178 -16.27 1.58 -11.34
CA LYS A 178 -17.51 1.75 -10.54
C LYS A 178 -17.63 0.70 -9.43
N HIS A 179 -17.16 -0.52 -9.70
CA HIS A 179 -17.11 -1.63 -8.75
C HIS A 179 -16.15 -1.37 -7.57
N LEU A 180 -15.02 -0.71 -7.80
CA LEU A 180 -14.03 -0.38 -6.77
C LEU A 180 -14.62 0.54 -5.69
N ASN A 181 -15.31 1.60 -6.13
CA ASN A 181 -15.98 2.51 -5.22
C ASN A 181 -17.09 1.80 -4.44
N LYS A 182 -17.92 1.02 -5.15
CA LYS A 182 -19.02 0.28 -4.51
C LYS A 182 -18.47 -0.70 -3.48
N ALA A 183 -17.41 -1.45 -3.77
CA ALA A 183 -16.79 -2.36 -2.82
C ALA A 183 -16.22 -1.64 -1.59
N LEU A 184 -15.50 -0.53 -1.80
CA LEU A 184 -14.92 0.25 -0.69
C LEU A 184 -15.99 0.89 0.20
N THR A 185 -17.13 1.30 -0.37
CA THR A 185 -18.17 2.06 0.33
C THR A 185 -19.49 1.31 0.57
N ALA A 186 -19.61 0.03 0.18
CA ALA A 186 -20.88 -0.71 0.07
C ALA A 186 -21.80 -0.54 1.29
N ARG A 187 -21.24 -0.62 2.49
CA ARG A 187 -21.99 -0.51 3.74
C ARG A 187 -22.56 0.89 4.01
N TYR A 188 -21.85 1.94 3.62
CA TYR A 188 -22.23 3.32 3.95
C TYR A 188 -23.25 3.93 2.98
N SER A 189 -23.50 3.26 1.86
CA SER A 189 -24.65 3.56 1.01
C SER A 189 -25.96 2.94 1.52
N GLU A 190 -25.89 1.85 2.29
CA GLU A 190 -27.07 1.11 2.77
C GLU A 190 -27.67 1.72 4.04
N GLU A 191 -26.85 2.31 4.93
CA GLU A 191 -27.32 3.02 6.14
C GLU A 191 -28.19 4.27 5.83
N LYS A 192 -28.31 4.70 4.57
CA LYS A 192 -29.27 5.75 4.18
C LYS A 192 -30.70 5.25 3.95
N PHE A 193 -30.94 3.94 4.00
CA PHE A 193 -32.28 3.37 3.82
C PHE A 193 -32.99 2.99 5.13
N GLU A 194 -32.31 3.02 6.28
CA GLU A 194 -32.91 2.62 7.56
C GLU A 194 -33.30 3.78 8.48
N ASP A 195 -32.82 5.01 8.24
CA ASP A 195 -33.22 6.21 9.02
C ASP A 195 -34.46 6.93 8.41
N GLY A 196 -35.28 6.22 7.64
CA GLY A 196 -36.36 6.76 6.83
C GLY A 196 -37.69 6.01 6.89
N PHE A 197 -37.95 5.27 7.97
CA PHE A 197 -39.27 4.71 8.30
C PHE A 197 -39.57 4.83 9.79
#